data_AF-A0A380G8P6-F1
#
_entry.id   AF-A0A380G8P6-F1
#
_cell.length_a   1.000
_cell.length_b   1.000
_cell.length_c   1.000
_cell.angle_alpha   90.00
_cell.angle_beta   90.00
_cell.angle_gamma   90.00
#
_symmetry.space_group_name_H-M   'P 1'
#
loop_
_entity.id
_entity.type
_entity.pdbx_description
1 polymer ?
#
loop_
_entity_poly.entity_id
_entity_poly.type
_entity_poly.pdbx_seq_one_letter_code
_entity_poly.pdbx_strand_id
1 'polypeptide(L)' 'MTQYLITTFTDSSGQAFTEATKARENQKFTVVEADSKEEALSKYKEERK' A
#
# COMPACT_ATOMS: atom_id res chain seq x y z
N MET A 1 -16.57 9.81 4.96
CA MET A 1 -15.36 9.54 5.77
C MET A 1 -14.14 9.54 4.86
N THR A 2 -13.00 10.05 5.32
CA THR A 2 -11.77 10.14 4.53
C THR A 2 -10.86 8.95 4.81
N GLN A 3 -10.30 8.34 3.77
CA GLN A 3 -9.34 7.24 3.89
C GLN A 3 -7.90 7.77 3.91
N TYR A 4 -7.06 7.20 4.77
CA TYR A 4 -5.62 7.48 4.86
C TYR A 4 -4.86 6.16 4.75
N LEU A 5 -3.76 6.15 4.00
CA LEU A 5 -2.77 5.07 4.02
C LEU A 5 -1.68 5.45 5.02
N ILE A 6 -1.42 4.56 5.98
CA ILE A 6 -0.29 4.68 6.89
C ILE A 6 0.81 3.74 6.38
N THR A 7 1.98 4.29 6.09
CA THR A 7 3.16 3.51 5.74
C THR A 7 4.20 3.64 6.84
N THR A 8 4.82 2.53 7.19
CA THR A 8 5.94 2.52 8.13
C THR A 8 7.11 1.82 7.45
N PHE A 9 8.23 2.52 7.35
CA PHE A 9 9.46 1.96 6.79
C PHE A 9 10.61 2.17 7.77
N THR A 10 11.46 1.15 7.87
CA THR A 10 12.64 1.19 8.73
C THR A 10 13.85 1.38 7.83
N ASP A 11 14.62 2.44 8.07
CA ASP A 11 15.88 2.65 7.36
C ASP A 11 16.96 1.64 7.81
N SER A 12 18.02 1.51 7.03
CA SER A 12 19.23 0.76 7.39
C SER A 12 19.82 1.12 8.76
N SER A 13 19.59 2.35 9.24
CA SER A 13 19.99 2.85 10.56
C SER A 13 19.11 2.35 11.71
N GLY A 14 18.05 1.59 11.43
CA GLY A 14 17.09 1.08 12.42
C GLY A 14 16.02 2.10 12.86
N GLN A 15 16.01 3.30 12.27
CA GLN A 15 14.99 4.30 12.54
C GLN A 15 13.73 4.02 11.71
N ALA A 16 12.59 3.91 12.38
CA ALA A 16 11.29 3.78 11.75
C ALA A 16 10.68 5.15 11.46
N PHE A 17 10.21 5.33 10.23
CA PHE A 17 9.49 6.51 9.78
C PHE A 17 8.05 6.12 9.48
N THR A 18 7.10 6.93 9.95
CA THR A 18 5.68 6.71 9.70
C THR A 18 5.13 7.89 8.91
N GLU A 19 4.50 7.61 7.77
CA GLU A 19 3.88 8.61 6.92
C GLU A 19 2.39 8.32 6.74
N ALA A 20 1.59 9.39 6.67
CA ALA A 20 0.15 9.31 6.44
C ALA A 20 -0.22 10.00 5.12
N THR A 21 -0.68 9.21 4.14
CA THR A 21 -1.11 9.71 2.83
C THR A 21 -2.63 9.71 2.72
N LYS A 22 -3.24 10.86 2.40
CA LYS A 22 -4.69 10.97 2.21
C LYS A 22 -5.11 10.47 0.82
N ALA A 23 -6.13 9.61 0.76
CA ALA A 23 -6.75 9.19 -0.50
C ALA A 23 -7.56 10.33 -1.14
N ARG A 24 -7.52 10.41 -2.48
CA ARG A 24 -8.47 11.23 -3.26
C ARG A 24 -9.86 10.57 -3.30
N GLU A 25 -10.88 11.33 -3.71
CA GLU A 25 -12.29 10.89 -3.69
C GLU A 25 -12.55 9.61 -4.52
N ASN A 26 -11.81 9.42 -5.61
CA ASN A 26 -11.89 8.25 -6.49
C ASN A 26 -10.75 7.24 -6.30
N GLN A 27 -9.97 7.38 -5.23
CA GLN A 27 -8.81 6.52 -4.95
C GLN A 27 -9.10 5.56 -3.81
N LYS A 28 -8.68 4.31 -3.95
CA LYS A 28 -8.67 3.31 -2.89
C LYS A 28 -7.27 2.71 -2.80
N PHE A 29 -6.84 2.42 -1.58
CA PHE A 29 -5.60 1.70 -1.33
C PHE A 29 -5.91 0.22 -1.14
N THR A 30 -5.05 -0.64 -1.68
CA THR A 30 -5.13 -2.09 -1.47
C THR A 30 -3.72 -2.58 -1.25
N VAL A 31 -3.54 -3.36 -0.18
CA VAL A 31 -2.26 -3.95 0.19
C VAL A 31 -2.30 -5.40 -0.30
N VAL A 32 -1.29 -5.77 -1.10
CA VAL A 32 -1.10 -7.13 -1.61
C VAL A 32 0.34 -7.51 -1.38
N GLU A 33 0.59 -8.75 -0.97
CA GLU A 33 1.93 -9.29 -0.82
C GLU A 33 2.43 -9.78 -2.18
N ALA A 34 3.48 -9.16 -2.71
CA ALA A 34 4.05 -9.54 -3.98
C ALA A 34 5.51 -9.08 -4.12
N ASP A 35 6.31 -9.89 -4.79
CA ASP A 35 7.73 -9.60 -5.03
C ASP A 35 7.96 -8.60 -6.18
N SER A 36 6.92 -8.34 -6.99
CA SER A 36 7.00 -7.48 -8.15
C SER A 36 5.68 -6.77 -8.42
N LYS A 37 5.75 -5.63 -9.12
CA LYS A 37 4.56 -4.85 -9.50
C LYS A 37 3.58 -5.66 -10.34
N GLU A 38 4.09 -6.47 -11.27
CA GLU A 38 3.26 -7.31 -12.15
C GLU A 38 2.55 -8.42 -11.37
N GLU A 39 3.23 -9.01 -10.39
CA GLU A 39 2.64 -10.02 -9.51
C GLU A 39 1.58 -9.38 -8.59
N ALA A 40 1.85 -8.20 -8.03
CA ALA A 40 0.90 -7.44 -7.22
C ALA A 40 -0.42 -7.20 -7.98
N LEU A 41 -0.32 -6.82 -9.26
CA LEU A 41 -1.47 -6.61 -10.13
C LEU A 41 -2.20 -7.91 -10.46
N SER A 42 -1.47 -9.01 -10.65
CA SER A 42 -2.08 -10.32 -10.92
C SER A 42 -2.86 -10.83 -9.70
N LYS A 43 -2.24 -10.83 -8.51
CA LYS A 43 -2.89 -11.19 -7.24
C LYS A 43 -4.13 -10.33 -6.97
N TYR A 44 -4.03 -9.02 -7.15
CA TYR A 44 -5.20 -8.14 -6.99
C TYR A 44 -6.35 -8.49 -7.97
N LYS A 45 -6.04 -8.88 -9.21
CA LYS A 45 -7.06 -9.28 -10.18
C LYS A 45 -7.68 -10.63 -9.83
N GLU A 46 -6.90 -11.58 -9.34
CA GLU A 46 -7.38 -12.92 -8.94
C GLU A 46 -8.30 -12.85 -7.71
N GLU A 47 -7.94 -12.07 -6.70
CA GLU A 47 -8.76 -11.87 -5.48
C GLU A 47 -10.14 -11.22 -5.75
N ARG A 48 -10.31 -10.56 -6.90
CA ARG A 48 -11.57 -9.89 -7.29
C ARG A 48 -12.42 -10.70 -8.27
N LYS A 49 -11.96 -11.88 -8.67
CA LYS A 49 -12.60 -12.73 -9.66
C LYS A 49 -13.56 -13.71 -9.01
#